data_AF-A0A1B8AIP3-F1
#
_entry.id   AF-A0A1B8AIP3-F1
#
_cell.length_a   1.000
_cell.length_b   1.000
_cell.length_c   1.000
_cell.angle_alpha   90.00
_cell.angle_beta   90.00
_cell.angle_gamma   90.00
#
_symmetry.space_group_name_H-M   'P 1'
#
loop_
_entity.id
_entity.type
_entity.pdbx_description
1 polymer ?
#
loop_
_entity_poly.entity_id
_entity_poly.type
_entity_poly.pdbx_seq_one_letter_code
_entity_poly.pdbx_strand_id
1 'polypeptide(L)'
;MTVVGSVRSCTNDLVEFYSSFMDAANDQFANKTTSTSRSPFKQIKHILRPHSQLTLVSLREQSYALGWGRAELPAVLGAFSYNKHLLPTILQIGEGGPNRLIIYHGGSIQGFTSVVFLLPETKTAIITLQNSTRLRYACDWIPKMMIYQLSGPGLKHIDFKELATNAARTGTELADRVNDELEKGREKDTKPLEFKAYTGRY
;
A
#
# COMPACT_ATOMS: atom_id res chain seq x y z
N MET A 1 2.84 -21.78 -12.78
CA MET A 1 2.29 -21.34 -11.48
C MET A 1 2.60 -19.85 -11.33
N THR A 2 1.73 -18.96 -11.82
CA THR A 2 1.89 -17.49 -11.76
C THR A 2 0.88 -16.95 -10.75
N VAL A 3 1.26 -16.83 -9.48
CA VAL A 3 0.30 -16.61 -8.38
C VAL A 3 0.50 -15.27 -7.66
N VAL A 4 1.56 -14.51 -7.97
CA VAL A 4 1.85 -13.22 -7.32
C VAL A 4 2.25 -12.17 -8.36
N GLY A 5 1.62 -10.98 -8.29
CA GLY A 5 2.02 -9.79 -9.04
C GLY A 5 1.72 -9.78 -10.55
N SER A 6 0.99 -10.77 -11.08
CA SER A 6 0.79 -10.93 -12.54
C SER A 6 -0.51 -10.33 -13.06
N VAL A 7 -1.44 -9.94 -12.18
CA VAL A 7 -2.74 -9.41 -12.59
C VAL A 7 -2.56 -8.02 -13.19
N ARG A 8 -3.12 -7.85 -14.40
CA ARG A 8 -3.18 -6.56 -15.10
C ARG A 8 -4.65 -6.16 -15.22
N SER A 9 -4.92 -4.87 -15.08
CA SER A 9 -6.26 -4.31 -15.13
C SER A 9 -6.19 -2.84 -15.56
N CYS A 10 -7.34 -2.22 -15.78
CA CYS A 10 -7.47 -0.79 -16.08
C CYS A 10 -8.35 -0.12 -15.02
N THR A 11 -8.39 1.22 -15.02
CA THR A 11 -9.21 1.96 -14.05
C THR A 11 -10.71 1.63 -14.15
N ASN A 12 -11.23 1.36 -15.36
CA ASN A 12 -12.64 1.01 -15.54
C ASN A 12 -12.98 -0.30 -14.81
N ASP A 13 -12.21 -1.35 -15.06
CA ASP A 13 -12.40 -2.65 -14.40
C ASP A 13 -12.21 -2.55 -12.88
N LEU A 14 -11.20 -1.80 -12.43
CA LEU A 14 -10.92 -1.66 -11.00
C LEU A 14 -12.00 -0.88 -10.27
N VAL A 15 -12.61 0.12 -10.90
CA VAL A 15 -13.75 0.84 -10.31
C VAL A 15 -14.93 -0.10 -10.12
N GLU A 16 -15.27 -0.93 -11.11
CA GLU A 16 -16.33 -1.94 -10.99
C GLU A 16 -15.99 -2.97 -9.90
N PHE A 17 -14.77 -3.50 -9.93
CA PHE A 17 -14.29 -4.50 -8.98
C PHE A 17 -14.36 -3.99 -7.54
N TYR A 18 -13.79 -2.81 -7.26
CA TYR A 18 -13.76 -2.28 -5.90
C TYR A 18 -15.11 -1.74 -5.43
N SER A 19 -15.96 -1.24 -6.33
CA SER A 19 -17.34 -0.89 -5.99
C SER A 19 -18.11 -2.13 -5.55
N SER A 20 -18.06 -3.22 -6.35
CA SER A 20 -18.70 -4.49 -6.00
C SER A 20 -18.11 -5.12 -4.73
N PHE A 21 -16.80 -4.98 -4.50
CA PHE A 21 -16.13 -5.43 -3.28
C PHE A 21 -16.65 -4.69 -2.04
N MET A 22 -16.73 -3.36 -2.09
CA MET A 22 -17.22 -2.55 -0.97
C MET A 22 -18.71 -2.78 -0.71
N ASP A 23 -19.54 -2.94 -1.75
CA ASP A 23 -20.95 -3.28 -1.58
C ASP A 23 -21.11 -4.65 -0.93
N ALA A 24 -20.34 -5.66 -1.37
CA ALA A 24 -20.35 -6.99 -0.75
C ALA A 24 -19.81 -6.97 0.69
N ALA A 25 -18.81 -6.14 0.97
CA ALA A 25 -18.32 -5.93 2.33
C ALA A 25 -19.42 -5.35 3.22
N ASN A 26 -20.01 -4.23 2.83
CA ASN A 26 -21.05 -3.57 3.60
C ASN A 26 -22.25 -4.49 3.84
N ASP A 27 -22.72 -5.20 2.80
CA ASP A 27 -23.82 -6.16 2.91
C ASP A 27 -23.50 -7.35 3.85
N GLN A 28 -22.36 -8.04 3.65
CA GLN A 28 -22.03 -9.22 4.45
C GLN A 28 -21.73 -8.89 5.92
N PHE A 29 -21.17 -7.71 6.19
CA PHE A 29 -20.98 -7.23 7.56
C PHE A 29 -22.30 -6.85 8.21
N ALA A 30 -23.17 -6.08 7.54
CA ALA A 30 -24.46 -5.66 8.08
C ALA A 30 -25.41 -6.83 8.32
N ASN A 31 -25.53 -7.74 7.34
CA ASN A 31 -26.49 -8.84 7.36
C ASN A 31 -25.93 -10.14 7.97
N LYS A 32 -24.67 -10.12 8.41
CA LYS A 32 -23.95 -11.26 8.97
C LYS A 32 -23.90 -12.49 8.04
N THR A 33 -24.06 -12.31 6.73
CA THR A 33 -24.00 -13.38 5.72
C THR A 33 -22.56 -13.65 5.25
N THR A 34 -22.36 -14.69 4.45
CA THR A 34 -21.06 -15.03 3.81
C THR A 34 -21.07 -14.76 2.30
N SER A 35 -22.16 -14.19 1.77
CA SER A 35 -22.33 -13.89 0.36
C SER A 35 -23.37 -12.78 0.19
N THR A 36 -23.21 -12.00 -0.86
CA THR A 36 -24.17 -10.96 -1.30
C THR A 36 -24.81 -11.40 -2.60
N SER A 37 -26.12 -11.18 -2.74
CA SER A 37 -26.84 -11.57 -3.97
C SER A 37 -26.22 -10.90 -5.20
N ARG A 38 -25.99 -11.67 -6.27
CA ARG A 38 -25.34 -11.24 -7.53
C ARG A 38 -23.91 -10.70 -7.39
N SER A 39 -23.27 -10.85 -6.24
CA SER A 39 -21.85 -10.53 -6.08
C SER A 39 -20.99 -11.79 -6.20
N PRO A 40 -19.85 -11.74 -6.91
CA PRO A 40 -18.90 -12.84 -6.91
C PRO A 40 -18.12 -12.95 -5.58
N PHE A 41 -18.15 -11.90 -4.75
CA PHE A 41 -17.39 -11.85 -3.51
C PHE A 41 -18.06 -12.63 -2.39
N LYS A 42 -17.32 -13.57 -1.81
CA LYS A 42 -17.79 -14.43 -0.71
C LYS A 42 -16.84 -14.32 0.46
N GLN A 43 -17.38 -14.54 1.66
CA GLN A 43 -16.64 -14.58 2.92
C GLN A 43 -15.80 -13.32 3.16
N ILE A 44 -16.30 -12.15 2.77
CA ILE A 44 -15.57 -10.88 2.89
C ILE A 44 -15.24 -10.57 4.35
N LYS A 45 -16.12 -10.95 5.28
CA LYS A 45 -15.83 -10.89 6.73
C LYS A 45 -14.57 -11.66 7.14
N HIS A 46 -14.33 -12.82 6.53
CA HIS A 46 -13.12 -13.61 6.78
C HIS A 46 -11.91 -12.95 6.10
N ILE A 47 -12.06 -12.52 4.84
CA ILE A 47 -10.99 -11.87 4.07
C ILE A 47 -10.48 -10.60 4.76
N LEU A 48 -11.40 -9.78 5.30
CA LEU A 48 -11.08 -8.53 5.97
C LEU A 48 -10.85 -8.68 7.48
N ARG A 49 -10.93 -9.89 8.04
CA ARG A 49 -10.61 -10.14 9.45
C ARG A 49 -9.14 -9.76 9.73
N PRO A 50 -8.80 -9.16 10.89
CA PRO A 50 -7.40 -8.88 11.18
C PRO A 50 -6.67 -10.21 11.47
N HIS A 51 -5.53 -10.43 10.82
CA HIS A 51 -4.70 -11.65 10.98
C HIS A 51 -3.34 -11.36 11.62
N SER A 52 -2.75 -10.20 11.34
CA SER A 52 -1.52 -9.74 11.99
C SER A 52 -1.56 -8.23 12.23
N GLN A 53 -0.73 -7.75 13.15
CA GLN A 53 -0.57 -6.31 13.38
C GLN A 53 0.44 -5.74 12.38
N LEU A 54 0.18 -4.54 11.88
CA LEU A 54 1.20 -3.82 11.10
C LEU A 54 2.29 -3.31 12.05
N THR A 55 3.52 -3.14 11.53
CA THR A 55 4.71 -2.83 12.34
C THR A 55 4.62 -1.57 13.19
N LEU A 56 3.72 -0.65 12.85
CA LEU A 56 3.52 0.57 13.64
C LEU A 56 2.56 0.29 14.80
N VAL A 57 3.05 0.48 16.02
CA VAL A 57 2.22 0.41 17.22
C VAL A 57 1.45 1.73 17.35
N SER A 58 0.12 1.63 17.38
CA SER A 58 -0.80 2.75 17.60
C SER A 58 -1.92 2.30 18.52
N LEU A 59 -2.55 3.26 19.22
CA LEU A 59 -3.80 3.03 19.94
C LEU A 59 -4.95 2.69 18.98
N ARG A 60 -4.90 3.25 17.77
CA ARG A 60 -5.91 3.05 16.72
C ARG A 60 -5.66 1.73 15.99
N GLU A 61 -6.73 1.16 15.44
CA GLU A 61 -6.64 -0.07 14.67
C GLU A 61 -5.64 0.07 13.52
N GLN A 62 -4.67 -0.84 13.45
CA GLN A 62 -3.79 -1.04 12.31
C GLN A 62 -3.44 -2.52 12.20
N SER A 63 -3.97 -3.18 11.18
CA SER A 63 -3.81 -4.62 11.01
C SER A 63 -3.63 -5.00 9.55
N TYR A 64 -3.16 -6.21 9.32
CA TYR A 64 -3.14 -6.84 8.02
C TYR A 64 -4.14 -8.00 8.01
N ALA A 65 -5.02 -7.96 7.03
CA ALA A 65 -5.97 -9.00 6.71
C ALA A 65 -5.47 -9.83 5.51
N LEU A 66 -6.31 -10.67 4.91
CA LEU A 66 -5.91 -11.49 3.78
C LEU A 66 -5.72 -10.63 2.52
N GLY A 67 -4.49 -10.15 2.31
CA GLY A 67 -4.11 -9.31 1.17
C GLY A 67 -4.50 -7.84 1.31
N TRP A 68 -4.82 -7.38 2.53
CA TRP A 68 -5.33 -6.03 2.76
C TRP A 68 -4.74 -5.40 4.01
N GLY A 69 -4.19 -4.20 3.87
CA GLY A 69 -3.94 -3.31 4.99
C GLY A 69 -5.26 -2.73 5.51
N ARG A 70 -5.35 -2.60 6.82
CA ARG A 70 -6.46 -1.97 7.52
C ARG A 70 -5.91 -0.96 8.50
N ALA A 71 -6.55 0.20 8.55
CA ALA A 71 -6.25 1.21 9.54
C ALA A 71 -7.48 2.04 9.88
N GLU A 72 -7.60 2.49 11.12
CA GLU A 72 -8.56 3.51 11.52
C GLU A 72 -7.91 4.90 11.44
N LEU A 73 -8.44 5.78 10.58
CA LEU A 73 -8.00 7.17 10.46
C LEU A 73 -8.28 7.96 11.75
N PRO A 74 -7.44 8.96 12.10
CA PRO A 74 -6.12 9.25 11.55
C PRO A 74 -5.12 8.12 11.73
N ALA A 75 -4.38 7.81 10.66
CA ALA A 75 -3.41 6.72 10.65
C ALA A 75 -2.22 7.00 9.73
N VAL A 76 -1.16 6.24 9.95
CA VAL A 76 -0.03 6.15 9.03
C VAL A 76 -0.38 5.16 7.92
N LEU A 77 -0.44 5.65 6.69
CA LEU A 77 -0.81 4.85 5.51
C LEU A 77 0.40 4.43 4.68
N GLY A 78 1.46 3.97 5.34
CA GLY A 78 2.78 3.80 4.72
C GLY A 78 3.30 2.36 4.64
N ALA A 79 2.60 1.38 5.21
CA ALA A 79 3.16 0.03 5.42
C ALA A 79 3.68 -0.62 4.12
N PHE A 80 2.97 -0.44 3.01
CA PHE A 80 3.31 -0.99 1.69
C PHE A 80 3.97 0.02 0.75
N SER A 81 4.23 1.24 1.23
CA SER A 81 4.83 2.29 0.42
C SER A 81 6.35 2.23 0.49
N TYR A 82 7.01 2.39 -0.66
CA TYR A 82 8.45 2.61 -0.71
C TYR A 82 8.85 3.99 -0.18
N ASN A 83 7.93 4.96 -0.14
CA ASN A 83 8.20 6.29 0.42
C ASN A 83 8.57 6.24 1.91
N LYS A 84 8.23 5.15 2.63
CA LYS A 84 8.63 4.96 4.04
C LYS A 84 10.15 4.91 4.26
N HIS A 85 10.91 4.55 3.23
CA HIS A 85 12.38 4.52 3.28
C HIS A 85 13.02 5.82 2.80
N LEU A 86 12.21 6.77 2.31
CA LEU A 86 12.66 7.99 1.66
C LEU A 86 12.36 9.25 2.50
N LEU A 87 11.61 9.11 3.58
CA LEU A 87 11.24 10.20 4.47
C LEU A 87 11.82 9.94 5.86
N PRO A 88 12.32 10.97 6.54
CA PRO A 88 12.80 10.86 7.93
C PRO A 88 11.64 10.69 8.93
N THR A 89 10.42 11.03 8.53
CA THR A 89 9.24 10.99 9.40
C THR A 89 8.10 10.24 8.73
N ILE A 90 7.40 9.46 9.55
CA ILE A 90 6.24 8.69 9.15
C ILE A 90 5.03 9.63 9.06
N LEU A 91 4.45 9.79 7.86
CA LEU A 91 3.34 10.71 7.62
C LEU A 91 2.01 10.11 8.11
N GLN A 92 1.38 10.80 9.07
CA GLN A 92 0.01 10.52 9.51
C GLN A 92 -1.00 11.30 8.66
N ILE A 93 -2.05 10.64 8.21
CA ILE A 93 -3.10 11.20 7.36
C ILE A 93 -4.44 11.17 8.10
N GLY A 94 -5.26 12.20 7.90
CA GLY A 94 -6.63 12.30 8.44
C GLY A 94 -6.73 12.93 9.84
N GLU A 95 -5.66 13.56 10.32
CA GLU A 95 -5.66 14.24 11.63
C GLU A 95 -6.61 15.44 11.61
N GLY A 96 -7.51 15.51 12.59
CA GLY A 96 -8.61 16.49 12.63
C GLY A 96 -9.88 16.05 11.89
N GLY A 97 -9.82 14.95 11.13
CA GLY A 97 -10.97 14.37 10.44
C GLY A 97 -11.74 13.33 11.25
N PRO A 98 -12.82 12.76 10.68
CA PRO A 98 -13.60 11.71 11.31
C PRO A 98 -12.83 10.39 11.42
N ASN A 99 -13.10 9.64 12.50
CA ASN A 99 -12.58 8.28 12.65
C ASN A 99 -13.26 7.35 11.66
N ARG A 100 -12.49 6.77 10.74
CA ARG A 100 -13.01 5.88 9.68
C ARG A 100 -12.04 4.76 9.39
N LEU A 101 -12.56 3.56 9.14
CA LEU A 101 -11.76 2.46 8.65
C LEU A 101 -11.39 2.71 7.18
N ILE A 102 -10.10 2.68 6.90
CA ILE A 102 -9.55 2.62 5.55
C ILE A 102 -8.96 1.24 5.30
N ILE A 103 -9.30 0.68 4.14
CA ILE A 103 -8.74 -0.58 3.64
C ILE A 103 -7.83 -0.21 2.47
N TYR A 104 -6.59 -0.72 2.46
CA TYR A 104 -5.63 -0.29 1.46
C TYR A 104 -4.63 -1.37 1.08
N HIS A 105 -4.09 -1.27 -0.14
CA HIS A 105 -3.00 -2.11 -0.59
C HIS A 105 -2.13 -1.38 -1.61
N GLY A 106 -0.82 -1.65 -1.57
CA GLY A 106 0.17 -1.17 -2.53
C GLY A 106 0.73 -2.34 -3.34
N GLY A 107 0.83 -2.17 -4.65
CA GLY A 107 1.40 -3.12 -5.59
C GLY A 107 2.57 -2.51 -6.35
N SER A 108 3.59 -3.32 -6.60
CA SER A 108 4.76 -2.90 -7.36
C SER A 108 5.33 -4.07 -8.15
N ILE A 109 5.55 -3.84 -9.44
CA ILE A 109 6.38 -4.66 -10.32
C ILE A 109 7.30 -3.72 -11.11
N GLN A 110 8.36 -4.26 -11.73
CA GLN A 110 9.29 -3.42 -12.50
C GLN A 110 8.54 -2.60 -13.56
N GLY A 111 8.63 -1.27 -13.47
CA GLY A 111 7.98 -0.35 -14.40
C GLY A 111 6.51 -0.01 -14.09
N PHE A 112 5.87 -0.68 -13.13
CA PHE A 112 4.47 -0.41 -12.77
C PHE A 112 4.22 -0.41 -11.27
N THR A 113 3.48 0.58 -10.81
CA THR A 113 3.06 0.68 -9.41
C THR A 113 1.57 0.98 -9.35
N SER A 114 0.92 0.47 -8.32
CA SER A 114 -0.52 0.63 -8.10
C SER A 114 -0.80 0.82 -6.62
N VAL A 115 -1.71 1.72 -6.27
CA VAL A 115 -2.20 1.87 -4.90
C VAL A 115 -3.71 2.00 -4.94
N VAL A 116 -4.38 1.28 -4.05
CA VAL A 116 -5.82 1.37 -3.84
C VAL A 116 -6.12 1.66 -2.38
N PHE A 117 -6.92 2.69 -2.14
CA PHE A 117 -7.48 3.07 -0.84
C PHE A 117 -9.01 2.99 -0.94
N LEU A 118 -9.64 2.28 -0.01
CA LEU A 118 -11.08 2.07 0.06
C LEU A 118 -11.61 2.57 1.41
N LEU A 119 -12.69 3.34 1.35
CA LEU A 119 -13.49 3.76 2.50
C LEU A 119 -14.90 3.17 2.33
N PRO A 120 -15.16 1.95 2.86
CA PRO A 120 -16.44 1.27 2.67
C PRO A 120 -17.64 2.08 3.16
N GLU A 121 -17.47 2.82 4.27
CA GLU A 121 -18.52 3.63 4.89
C GLU A 121 -19.04 4.74 3.95
N THR A 122 -18.13 5.40 3.23
CA THR A 122 -18.48 6.48 2.27
C THR A 122 -18.56 5.97 0.83
N LYS A 123 -18.45 4.66 0.62
CA LYS A 123 -18.34 4.01 -0.69
C LYS A 123 -17.31 4.69 -1.60
N THR A 124 -16.19 5.13 -1.04
CA THR A 124 -15.16 5.85 -1.78
C THR A 124 -14.01 4.91 -2.11
N ALA A 125 -13.64 4.85 -3.39
CA ALA A 125 -12.44 4.17 -3.86
C ALA A 125 -11.50 5.21 -4.49
N ILE A 126 -10.22 5.17 -4.09
CA ILE A 126 -9.15 5.94 -4.72
C ILE A 126 -8.17 4.93 -5.31
N ILE A 127 -8.05 4.95 -6.63
CA ILE A 127 -7.24 4.01 -7.39
C ILE A 127 -6.21 4.82 -8.14
N THR A 128 -4.94 4.44 -7.99
CA THR A 128 -3.83 5.06 -8.71
C THR A 128 -3.01 3.98 -9.38
N LEU A 129 -2.71 4.20 -10.65
CA LEU A 129 -1.89 3.34 -11.49
C LEU A 129 -0.80 4.20 -12.11
N GLN A 130 0.45 3.76 -12.04
CA GLN A 130 1.59 4.47 -12.58
C GLN A 130 2.45 3.50 -13.37
N ASN A 131 2.76 3.86 -14.62
CA ASN A 131 3.55 3.08 -15.58
C ASN A 131 5.02 3.53 -15.65
N SER A 132 5.56 4.04 -14.55
CA SER A 132 6.95 4.44 -14.45
C SER A 132 7.47 4.30 -13.03
N THR A 133 8.78 4.15 -12.90
CA THR A 133 9.48 4.10 -11.60
C THR A 133 10.48 5.27 -11.42
N ARG A 134 10.68 6.07 -12.48
CA ARG A 134 11.85 6.93 -12.68
C ARG A 134 12.03 8.07 -11.66
N LEU A 135 10.95 8.68 -11.16
CA LEU A 135 11.00 9.74 -10.14
C LEU A 135 10.06 9.48 -8.96
N ARG A 136 9.94 8.19 -8.62
CA ARG A 136 9.44 7.62 -7.36
C ARG A 136 7.97 7.93 -7.05
N TYR A 137 7.43 7.17 -6.09
CA TYR A 137 6.03 6.73 -5.99
C TYR A 137 4.98 7.85 -5.85
N ALA A 138 4.74 8.63 -6.90
CA ALA A 138 3.59 9.53 -7.00
C ALA A 138 2.27 8.77 -6.81
N CYS A 139 2.23 7.52 -7.26
CA CYS A 139 1.16 6.56 -7.01
C CYS A 139 0.79 6.42 -5.53
N ASP A 140 1.69 6.65 -4.59
CA ASP A 140 1.39 6.61 -3.15
C ASP A 140 1.09 7.99 -2.55
N TRP A 141 1.64 9.06 -3.13
CA TRP A 141 1.40 10.44 -2.68
C TRP A 141 -0.02 10.92 -2.99
N ILE A 142 -0.46 10.73 -4.23
CA ILE A 142 -1.77 11.18 -4.72
C ILE A 142 -2.93 10.63 -3.85
N PRO A 143 -3.04 9.31 -3.56
CA PRO A 143 -4.16 8.82 -2.77
C PRO A 143 -4.13 9.34 -1.33
N LYS A 144 -2.95 9.58 -0.75
CA LYS A 144 -2.83 10.20 0.58
C LYS A 144 -3.30 11.65 0.59
N MET A 145 -2.94 12.42 -0.44
CA MET A 145 -3.45 13.79 -0.63
C MET A 145 -4.97 13.82 -0.79
N MET A 146 -5.53 12.85 -1.52
CA MET A 146 -6.98 12.73 -1.68
C MET A 146 -7.68 12.37 -0.36
N ILE A 147 -7.17 11.40 0.41
CA ILE A 147 -7.73 11.10 1.75
C ILE A 147 -7.60 12.29 2.68
N TYR A 148 -6.46 12.98 2.65
CA TYR A 148 -6.26 14.21 3.42
C TYR A 148 -7.37 15.21 3.10
N GLN A 149 -7.60 15.53 1.82
CA GLN A 149 -8.64 16.47 1.43
C GLN A 149 -10.06 16.00 1.79
N LEU A 150 -10.35 14.70 1.66
CA LEU A 150 -11.64 14.11 2.01
C LEU A 150 -11.89 14.06 3.53
N SER A 151 -10.87 14.26 4.35
CA SER A 151 -11.00 14.26 5.81
C SER A 151 -11.72 15.50 6.36
N GLY A 152 -11.97 16.51 5.52
CA GLY A 152 -12.83 17.66 5.85
C GLY A 152 -12.08 18.90 6.36
N PRO A 153 -12.76 19.90 6.93
CA PRO A 153 -12.14 21.09 7.50
C PRO A 153 -11.43 20.80 8.84
N GLY A 154 -10.46 21.64 9.23
CA GLY A 154 -9.74 21.50 10.51
C GLY A 154 -8.50 20.60 10.46
N LEU A 155 -8.03 20.27 9.25
CA LEU A 155 -6.87 19.43 9.05
C LEU A 155 -5.59 20.12 9.51
N LYS A 156 -4.72 19.35 10.15
CA LYS A 156 -3.33 19.76 10.35
C LYS A 156 -2.68 19.98 8.98
N HIS A 157 -1.98 21.10 8.80
CA HIS A 157 -1.30 21.37 7.54
C HIS A 157 -0.22 20.31 7.26
N ILE A 158 -0.20 19.80 6.03
CA ILE A 158 0.85 18.90 5.53
C ILE A 158 1.39 19.51 4.23
N ASP A 159 2.69 19.84 4.21
CA ASP A 159 3.36 20.26 2.99
C ASP A 159 3.74 19.03 2.15
N PHE A 160 2.78 18.54 1.38
CA PHE A 160 3.00 17.42 0.47
C PHE A 160 4.04 17.73 -0.61
N LYS A 161 4.18 19.01 -1.01
CA LYS A 161 5.14 19.41 -2.04
C LYS A 161 6.56 19.28 -1.50
N GLU A 162 6.82 19.81 -0.32
CA GLU A 162 8.12 19.69 0.33
C GLU A 162 8.46 18.22 0.59
N LEU A 163 7.53 17.43 1.15
CA LEU A 163 7.74 16.01 1.42
C LEU A 163 8.04 15.22 0.14
N ALA A 164 7.26 15.44 -0.92
CA ALA A 164 7.48 14.79 -2.21
C ALA A 164 8.80 15.23 -2.84
N THR A 165 9.20 16.50 -2.71
CA THR A 165 10.47 17.02 -3.22
C THR A 165 11.66 16.42 -2.48
N ASN A 166 11.59 16.35 -1.15
CA ASN A 166 12.60 15.74 -0.31
C ASN A 166 12.75 14.26 -0.60
N ALA A 167 11.63 13.52 -0.69
CA ALA A 167 11.65 12.16 -1.17
C ALA A 167 12.32 12.12 -2.54
N ALA A 168 11.85 12.85 -3.55
CA ALA A 168 12.37 12.90 -4.93
C ALA A 168 13.85 13.32 -5.05
N ARG A 169 14.45 13.92 -4.03
CA ARG A 169 15.91 14.07 -3.89
C ARG A 169 16.57 12.82 -3.29
N THR A 170 16.14 12.39 -2.10
CA THR A 170 16.81 11.31 -1.32
C THR A 170 17.02 10.00 -2.06
N GLY A 171 16.18 9.64 -3.02
CA GLY A 171 16.31 8.40 -3.78
C GLY A 171 16.77 8.56 -5.23
N THR A 172 17.17 9.74 -5.70
CA THR A 172 18.11 9.78 -6.83
C THR A 172 19.45 9.20 -6.37
N GLU A 173 19.79 9.41 -5.10
CA GLU A 173 20.98 8.87 -4.42
C GLU A 173 20.84 7.38 -4.03
N LEU A 174 19.65 6.78 -4.14
CA LEU A 174 19.43 5.42 -3.60
C LEU A 174 20.27 4.38 -4.32
N ALA A 175 20.39 4.48 -5.65
CA ALA A 175 21.20 3.55 -6.44
C ALA A 175 22.67 3.62 -6.02
N ASP A 176 23.20 4.83 -5.87
CA ASP A 176 24.57 5.07 -5.43
C ASP A 176 24.80 4.53 -4.01
N ARG A 177 23.89 4.80 -3.07
CA ARG A 177 23.98 4.27 -1.69
C ARG A 177 23.96 2.74 -1.66
N VAL A 178 23.08 2.10 -2.44
CA VAL A 178 23.02 0.64 -2.53
C VAL A 178 24.33 0.11 -3.11
N ASN A 179 24.87 0.74 -4.15
CA ASN A 179 26.15 0.35 -4.74
C ASN A 179 27.30 0.49 -3.73
N ASP A 180 27.35 1.59 -2.99
CA ASP A 180 28.37 1.83 -1.96
C ASP A 180 28.30 0.78 -0.83
N GLU A 181 27.09 0.43 -0.38
CA GLU A 181 26.88 -0.63 0.63
C GLU A 181 27.34 -1.99 0.11
N LEU A 182 26.99 -2.33 -1.13
CA LEU A 182 27.40 -3.57 -1.78
C LEU A 182 28.93 -3.64 -1.92
N GLU A 183 29.58 -2.56 -2.33
CA GLU A 183 31.04 -2.51 -2.46
C GLU A 183 31.75 -2.56 -1.11
N LYS A 184 31.20 -1.94 -0.06
CA LYS A 184 31.74 -2.05 1.32
C LYS A 184 31.63 -3.47 1.85
N GLY A 185 30.53 -4.16 1.57
CA GLY A 185 30.29 -5.54 1.99
C GLY A 185 30.99 -6.58 1.11
N ARG A 186 31.55 -6.17 -0.04
CA ARG A 186 32.18 -7.09 -0.98
C ARG A 186 33.51 -7.59 -0.44
N GLU A 187 33.58 -8.90 -0.22
CA GLU A 187 34.86 -9.59 -0.06
C GLU A 187 35.60 -9.57 -1.40
N LYS A 188 36.74 -8.86 -1.43
CA LYS A 188 37.59 -8.75 -2.61
C LYS A 188 38.26 -10.09 -2.90
N ASP A 189 38.56 -10.32 -4.18
CA ASP A 189 39.29 -11.50 -4.68
C ASP A 189 38.60 -12.85 -4.42
N THR A 190 37.29 -12.83 -4.16
CA THR A 190 36.46 -14.05 -4.14
C THR A 190 36.37 -14.65 -5.54
N LYS A 191 36.27 -15.97 -5.60
CA LYS A 191 36.01 -16.73 -6.84
C LYS A 191 34.62 -17.35 -6.75
N PRO A 192 33.85 -17.38 -7.86
CA PRO A 192 32.62 -18.15 -7.89
C PRO A 192 32.91 -19.59 -7.47
N LEU A 193 32.02 -20.18 -6.68
CA LEU A 193 32.17 -21.57 -6.28
C LEU A 193 32.02 -22.48 -7.52
N GLU A 194 32.53 -23.69 -7.43
CA GLU A 194 32.28 -24.71 -8.45
C GLU A 194 30.77 -24.96 -8.60
N PHE A 195 30.28 -25.20 -9.81
CA PHE A 195 28.84 -25.37 -10.10
C PHE A 195 28.14 -26.37 -9.16
N LYS A 196 28.84 -27.44 -8.77
CA LYS A 196 28.34 -28.47 -7.84
C LYS A 196 28.02 -27.92 -6.43
N ALA A 197 28.69 -26.87 -5.99
CA ALA A 197 28.43 -26.21 -4.71
C ALA A 197 27.08 -25.47 -4.71
N TYR A 198 26.52 -25.16 -5.88
CA TYR A 198 25.18 -24.61 -6.06
C TYR A 198 24.14 -25.71 -6.29
N THR A 199 24.31 -26.88 -5.67
CA THR A 199 23.30 -27.95 -5.64
C THR A 199 22.91 -28.30 -4.20
N GLY A 200 21.63 -28.50 -3.94
CA GLY A 200 21.08 -28.75 -2.60
C GLY A 200 19.55 -28.65 -2.60
N ARG A 201 18.90 -29.00 -1.48
CA ARG A 201 17.50 -28.63 -1.25
C ARG A 201 17.50 -27.29 -0.52
N TYR A 202 17.02 -26.26 -1.21
CA TYR A 202 16.77 -24.93 -0.66
C TYR A 202 15.30 -24.81 -0.23
#